data_AF-A0A7X9KYN6-F1
#
_entry.id   AF-A0A7X9KYN6-F1
#
_cell.length_a   1.000
_cell.length_b   1.000
_cell.length_c   1.000
_cell.angle_alpha   90.00
_cell.angle_beta   90.00
_cell.angle_gamma   90.00
#
_symmetry.space_group_name_H-M   'P 1'
#
loop_
_entity.id
_entity.type
_entity.pdbx_description
1 polymer ?
#
loop_
_entity_poly.entity_id
_entity_poly.type
_entity_poly.pdbx_seq_one_letter_code
_entity_poly.pdbx_strand_id
1 'polypeptide(L)'
;YFTTQNENAPINKTLLIMGDSYFINSDTYHPYNACEEYYSNTFKKVIYTQNITGAEIASYFEQYNPDIVIYETAERVIDLSGVLNWQTPIK
;
A
#
# COMPACT_ATOMS: atom_id res chain seq x y z
N TYR A 1 -7.58 -7.74 0.12
CA TYR A 1 -6.26 -8.31 0.46
C TYR A 1 -5.86 -9.25 -0.67
N PHE A 2 -4.66 -9.08 -1.20
CA PHE A 2 -4.04 -10.06 -2.10
C PHE A 2 -2.53 -10.14 -1.84
N THR A 3 -1.92 -11.25 -2.25
CA THR A 3 -0.46 -11.39 -2.27
C THR A 3 -0.08 -12.13 -3.54
N THR A 4 0.82 -11.56 -4.33
CA THR A 4 1.34 -12.19 -5.55
C THR A 4 2.84 -12.40 -5.45
N GLN A 5 3.33 -13.41 -6.18
CA GLN A 5 4.74 -13.72 -6.29
C GLN A 5 5.06 -14.06 -7.74
N ASN A 6 6.04 -13.36 -8.32
CA ASN A 6 6.48 -13.48 -9.69
C ASN A 6 8.00 -13.56 -9.75
N GLU A 7 8.54 -14.78 -9.84
CA GLU A 7 10.00 -15.00 -9.88
C GLU A 7 10.68 -14.42 -11.13
N ASN A 8 9.91 -14.09 -12.18
CA ASN A 8 10.39 -13.51 -13.43
C ASN A 8 10.24 -11.98 -13.48
N ALA A 9 9.80 -11.34 -12.39
CA ALA A 9 9.60 -9.91 -12.36
C ALA A 9 10.92 -9.14 -12.59
N PRO A 10 10.88 -8.02 -13.34
CA PRO A 10 12.08 -7.22 -13.62
C PRO A 10 12.67 -6.60 -12.35
N ILE A 11 11.87 -6.37 -11.31
CA ILE A 11 12.32 -5.83 -10.03
C ILE A 11 12.30 -6.94 -8.97
N ASN A 12 13.49 -7.39 -8.56
CA ASN A 12 13.68 -8.34 -7.45
C ASN A 12 13.53 -7.66 -6.08
N LYS A 13 12.32 -7.15 -5.82
CA LYS A 13 11.95 -6.44 -4.58
C LYS A 13 10.55 -6.82 -4.13
N THR A 14 10.32 -6.68 -2.83
CA THR A 14 9.01 -6.87 -2.20
C THR A 14 8.32 -5.52 -2.04
N LEU A 15 7.15 -5.38 -2.65
CA LEU A 15 6.29 -4.20 -2.55
C LEU A 15 5.14 -4.47 -1.57
N LEU A 16 4.97 -3.60 -0.58
CA LEU A 16 3.78 -3.54 0.27
C LEU A 16 2.95 -2.32 -0.11
N ILE A 17 1.71 -2.55 -0.50
CA ILE A 17 0.71 -1.52 -0.80
C ILE A 17 -0.32 -1.53 0.32
N MET A 18 -0.51 -0.38 0.94
CA MET A 18 -1.46 -0.17 2.03
C MET A 18 -2.46 0.89 1.57
N GLY A 19 -3.76 0.60 1.63
CA GLY A 19 -4.75 1.58 1.19
C GLY A 19 -6.09 1.51 1.92
N ASP A 20 -7.00 2.38 1.51
CA ASP A 20 -8.39 2.34 1.95
C ASP A 20 -9.24 1.44 1.03
N SER A 21 -10.50 1.23 1.38
CA SER A 21 -11.44 0.42 0.58
C SER A 21 -11.79 1.05 -0.77
N TYR A 22 -11.41 2.31 -1.04
CA TYR A 22 -11.61 2.93 -2.35
C TYR A 22 -10.67 2.37 -3.41
N PHE A 23 -9.51 1.85 -3.00
CA PHE A 23 -8.59 1.17 -3.89
C PHE A 23 -9.21 -0.09 -4.52
N ILE A 24 -10.04 -0.86 -3.81
CA ILE A 24 -10.64 -2.09 -4.37
C ILE A 24 -11.99 -1.85 -5.06
N ASN A 25 -12.75 -0.82 -4.65
CA ASN A 25 -14.16 -0.68 -5.06
C ASN A 25 -14.45 0.39 -6.12
N SER A 26 -13.43 0.98 -6.75
CA SER A 26 -13.67 1.99 -7.78
C SER A 26 -13.85 1.32 -9.15
N ASP A 27 -15.06 0.86 -9.44
CA ASP A 27 -15.48 0.60 -10.84
C ASP A 27 -15.56 1.92 -11.65
N THR A 28 -15.43 3.07 -10.99
CA THR A 28 -15.69 4.40 -11.56
C THR A 28 -14.44 5.27 -11.78
N TYR A 29 -13.28 4.96 -11.17
CA TYR A 29 -12.13 5.88 -11.21
C TYR A 29 -10.87 5.32 -11.89
N HIS A 30 -10.67 4.01 -11.96
CA HIS A 30 -9.62 3.40 -12.79
C HIS A 30 -10.01 1.94 -13.07
N PRO A 31 -9.79 1.37 -14.27
CA PRO A 31 -9.94 -0.07 -14.49
C PRO A 31 -8.86 -0.81 -13.67
N TYR A 32 -9.19 -1.14 -12.42
CA TYR A 32 -8.27 -1.54 -11.36
C TYR A 32 -7.54 -2.87 -11.58
N ASN A 33 -8.03 -3.72 -12.49
CA ASN A 33 -7.27 -4.88 -12.98
C ASN A 33 -5.88 -4.46 -13.49
N ALA A 34 -5.72 -3.23 -14.01
CA ALA A 34 -4.46 -2.76 -14.56
C ALA A 34 -3.37 -2.50 -13.51
N CYS A 35 -3.70 -2.02 -12.30
CA CYS A 35 -2.67 -1.69 -11.30
C CYS A 35 -2.17 -2.94 -10.55
N GLU A 36 -3.08 -3.84 -10.15
CA GLU A 36 -2.70 -5.14 -9.59
C GLU A 36 -1.85 -5.94 -10.57
N GLU A 37 -2.28 -6.01 -11.84
CA GLU A 37 -1.53 -6.68 -12.91
C GLU A 37 -0.17 -6.01 -13.15
N TYR A 38 -0.13 -4.68 -13.22
CA TYR A 38 1.12 -3.94 -13.43
C TYR A 38 2.12 -4.19 -12.29
N TYR A 39 1.70 -4.07 -11.03
CA TYR A 39 2.60 -4.31 -9.90
C TYR A 39 3.03 -5.78 -9.82
N SER A 40 2.11 -6.73 -10.03
CA SER A 40 2.41 -8.16 -9.98
C SER A 40 3.34 -8.62 -11.11
N ASN A 41 3.31 -7.93 -12.26
CA ASN A 41 4.22 -8.17 -13.37
C ASN A 41 5.57 -7.44 -13.23
N THR A 42 5.65 -6.43 -12.35
CA THR A 42 6.84 -5.58 -12.20
C THR A 42 7.70 -5.97 -11.01
N PHE A 43 7.09 -6.35 -9.88
CA PHE A 43 7.77 -6.68 -8.63
C PHE A 43 7.73 -8.18 -8.34
N LYS A 44 8.83 -8.70 -7.77
CA LYS A 44 8.93 -10.11 -7.41
C LYS A 44 7.85 -10.55 -6.44
N LYS A 45 7.49 -9.68 -5.49
CA LYS A 45 6.42 -9.95 -4.53
C LYS A 45 5.63 -8.68 -4.29
N VAL A 46 4.30 -8.79 -4.34
CA VAL A 46 3.39 -7.69 -4.03
C VAL A 46 2.45 -8.14 -2.92
N ILE A 47 2.33 -7.34 -1.88
CA ILE A 47 1.38 -7.52 -0.79
C ILE A 47 0.45 -6.33 -0.83
N TYR A 48 -0.84 -6.57 -0.88
CA TYR A 48 -1.85 -5.53 -0.76
C TYR A 48 -2.73 -5.76 0.46
N THR A 49 -2.88 -4.71 1.26
CA THR A 49 -3.75 -4.70 2.43
C THR A 49 -4.57 -3.40 2.53
N GLN A 50 -5.76 -3.50 3.12
CA GLN A 50 -6.72 -2.40 3.22
C GLN A 50 -7.19 -2.18 4.65
N ASN A 51 -7.58 -0.94 4.98
CA ASN A 51 -8.18 -0.57 6.28
C ASN A 51 -7.33 -0.99 7.49
N ILE A 52 -6.01 -0.89 7.36
CA ILE A 52 -5.09 -1.36 8.39
C ILE A 52 -4.99 -0.39 9.57
N THR A 53 -4.93 -0.95 10.76
CA THR A 53 -4.59 -0.24 12.00
C THR A 53 -3.07 -0.18 12.17
N GLY A 54 -2.58 0.74 13.02
CA GLY A 54 -1.14 0.86 13.29
C GLY A 54 -0.49 -0.42 13.84
N ALA A 55 -1.24 -1.23 14.59
CA ALA A 55 -0.76 -2.52 15.09
C ALA A 55 -0.59 -3.58 13.99
N GLU A 56 -1.46 -3.55 12.97
CA GLU A 56 -1.37 -4.44 11.82
C GLU A 56 -0.21 -4.05 10.90
N ILE A 57 0.13 -2.76 10.79
CA ILE A 57 1.30 -2.33 10.01
C ILE A 57 2.57 -3.06 10.50
N ALA A 58 2.80 -3.09 11.81
CA ALA A 58 3.98 -3.75 12.37
C ALA A 58 4.06 -5.23 11.97
N SER A 59 2.95 -5.96 12.01
CA SER A 59 2.93 -7.38 11.64
C SER A 59 3.21 -7.59 10.15
N TYR A 60 2.75 -6.69 9.26
CA TYR A 60 3.10 -6.75 7.84
C TYR A 60 4.59 -6.51 7.60
N PHE A 61 5.21 -5.59 8.32
CA PHE A 61 6.66 -5.35 8.21
C PHE A 61 7.47 -6.55 8.72
N GLU A 62 7.09 -7.13 9.85
CA GLU A 62 7.76 -8.33 10.39
C GLU A 62 7.59 -9.55 9.47
N GLN A 63 6.38 -9.76 8.95
CA GLN A 63 6.07 -10.93 8.13
C GLN A 63 6.67 -10.87 6.74
N TYR A 64 6.64 -9.70 6.09
CA TYR A 64 6.96 -9.58 4.67
C TYR A 64 8.29 -8.86 4.42
N ASN A 65 8.83 -8.14 5.40
CA ASN A 65 10.05 -7.35 5.29
C ASN A 65 10.12 -6.58 3.95
N PRO A 66 9.15 -5.68 3.68
CA PRO A 66 9.02 -5.06 2.38
C PRO A 66 10.20 -4.13 2.09
N ASP A 67 10.67 -4.14 0.84
CA ASP A 67 11.70 -3.21 0.36
C ASP A 67 11.11 -1.83 0.04
N ILE A 68 9.86 -1.82 -0.43
CA ILE A 68 9.14 -0.63 -0.87
C ILE A 68 7.75 -0.65 -0.27
N VAL A 69 7.31 0.51 0.21
CA VAL A 69 6.00 0.69 0.80
C VAL A 69 5.30 1.83 0.10
N ILE A 70 4.09 1.57 -0.40
CA ILE A 70 3.20 2.58 -0.99
C ILE A 70 1.97 2.68 -0.08
N TYR A 71 1.62 3.91 0.30
CA TYR A 71 0.33 4.20 0.90
C TYR A 71 -0.56 4.90 -0.13
N GLU A 72 -1.68 4.29 -0.47
CA GLU A 72 -2.59 4.76 -1.52
C GLU A 72 -3.98 4.97 -0.95
N THR A 73 -4.47 6.20 -1.03
CA THR A 73 -5.77 6.60 -0.47
C THR A 73 -6.43 7.61 -1.39
N ALA A 74 -7.77 7.62 -1.41
CA ALA A 74 -8.48 8.68 -2.13
C ALA A 74 -8.22 10.04 -1.45
N GLU A 75 -7.96 11.07 -2.26
CA GLU A 75 -7.64 12.44 -1.79
C GLU A 75 -8.65 13.01 -0.77
N ARG A 76 -9.91 12.54 -0.81
CA ARG A 76 -10.99 12.93 0.11
C ARG A 76 -10.90 12.34 1.52
N VAL A 77 -10.07 11.32 1.74
CA VAL A 77 -9.92 10.61 3.02
C VAL A 77 -8.78 11.18 3.86
N ILE A 78 -7.93 12.04 3.29
CA ILE A 78 -6.86 12.70 4.03
C ILE A 78 -7.43 13.88 4.84
N ASP A 79 -7.96 13.60 6.04
CA ASP A 79 -8.02 14.62 7.07
C ASP A 79 -6.59 14.93 7.55
N LEU A 80 -5.95 15.90 6.90
CA LEU A 80 -4.60 16.38 7.22
C LEU A 80 -4.52 17.09 8.59
N SER A 81 -5.64 17.32 9.29
CA SER A 81 -5.63 18.00 10.59
C SER A 81 -4.89 17.19 11.66
N GLY A 82 -4.85 15.86 11.54
CA GLY A 82 -4.07 14.98 12.42
C GLY A 82 -2.58 14.90 12.07
N VAL A 83 -2.21 15.08 10.80
CA VAL A 83 -0.82 14.93 10.31
C VAL A 83 -0.01 16.22 10.51
N LEU A 84 -0.65 17.39 10.49
CA LEU A 84 0.00 18.70 10.68
C LEU A 84 0.38 19.02 12.14
N ASN A 85 -0.05 18.22 13.13
CA ASN A 85 0.25 18.44 14.55
C ASN A 85 1.62 17.93 15.02
N TRP A 86 2.47 17.41 14.13
CA TRP A 86 3.86 17.03 14.46
C TRP A 86 4.81 18.22 14.62
N GLN A 87 4.32 19.45 14.53
CA GLN A 87 5.10 20.67 14.80
C GLN A 87 5.15 21.03 16.30
N THR A 88 5.41 20.06 17.19
CA THR A 88 5.88 20.44 18.53
C THR A 88 7.35 20.82 18.40
N PRO A 89 7.75 22.10 18.62
CA PRO A 89 9.16 22.43 18.65
C PRO A 89 9.77 21.72 19.85
N ILE A 90 10.82 20.93 19.61
CA ILE A 90 11.66 20.43 20.69
C ILE A 90 12.27 21.68 21.36
N LYS A 91 11.88 21.94 22.61
CA LYS A 91 12.51 22.95 23.47
C LYS A 91 13.80 22.41 24.06
#